data_AF-A0A951BDQ4-F1
#
_entry.id   AF-A0A951BDQ4-F1
#
_cell.length_a   1.000
_cell.length_b   1.000
_cell.length_c   1.000
_cell.angle_alpha   90.00
_cell.angle_beta   90.00
_cell.angle_gamma   90.00
#
_symmetry.space_group_name_H-M   'P 1'
#
loop_
_entity.id
_entity.type
_entity.pdbx_description
1 polymer ?
#
loop_
_entity_poly.entity_id
_entity_poly.type
_entity_poly.pdbx_seq_one_letter_code
_entity_poly.pdbx_strand_id
1 'polypeptide(L)'
;MAFQPSSHGNKGMSIDIEVLILEAQLDPKSFVTKPPFIGSVWFTARTLRNETLKVGYDPLEDNPYHGEVWGNFTVSRKKRLLEAARWYVEIDGVALHL
;
A
#
# COMPACT_ATOMS: atom_id res chain seq x y z
N MET A 1 -11.11 6.89 11.09
CA MET A 1 -11.25 6.61 9.63
C MET A 1 -9.88 6.18 9.11
N ALA A 2 -9.73 4.94 8.65
CA ALA A 2 -8.41 4.27 8.52
C ALA A 2 -7.64 4.50 7.20
N PHE A 3 -8.11 5.36 6.29
CA PHE A 3 -7.38 5.66 5.04
C PHE A 3 -7.48 7.16 4.72
N GLN A 4 -6.46 7.92 5.13
CA GLN A 4 -6.25 9.30 4.71
C GLN A 4 -5.41 9.29 3.42
N PRO A 5 -5.93 9.80 2.30
CA PRO A 5 -5.11 10.01 1.10
C PRO A 5 -4.04 11.08 1.39
N SER A 6 -2.91 11.03 0.67
CA SER A 6 -1.90 12.09 0.76
C SER A 6 -2.52 13.47 0.50
N SER A 7 -2.07 14.49 1.25
CA SER A 7 -2.56 15.87 1.15
C SER A 7 -2.06 16.61 -0.10
N HIS A 8 -1.15 16.01 -0.86
CA HIS A 8 -0.70 16.51 -2.15
C HIS A 8 -1.75 16.23 -3.23
N GLY A 9 -1.84 17.12 -4.22
CA GLY A 9 -2.97 17.30 -5.16
C GLY A 9 -3.53 16.06 -5.88
N ASN A 10 -2.86 14.90 -5.81
CA ASN A 10 -3.27 13.65 -6.45
C ASN A 10 -3.87 12.57 -5.52
N LYS A 11 -4.04 12.81 -4.21
CA LYS A 11 -4.83 11.93 -3.31
C LYS A 11 -4.48 10.43 -3.43
N GLY A 12 -3.22 10.09 -3.64
CA GLY A 12 -2.77 8.72 -3.85
C GLY A 12 -2.52 7.95 -2.55
N MET A 13 -2.23 6.67 -2.71
CA MET A 13 -1.80 5.77 -1.64
C MET A 13 -0.36 5.34 -1.92
N SER A 14 0.56 5.75 -1.04
CA SER A 14 1.97 5.33 -1.05
C SER A 14 2.06 3.82 -0.82
N ILE A 15 2.95 3.18 -1.58
CA ILE A 15 3.23 1.75 -1.50
C ILE A 15 4.73 1.49 -1.68
N ASP A 16 5.17 0.31 -1.23
CA ASP A 16 6.46 -0.26 -1.57
C ASP A 16 6.27 -1.40 -2.58
N ILE A 17 7.07 -1.41 -3.65
CA ILE A 17 6.95 -2.42 -4.71
C ILE A 17 7.82 -3.62 -4.33
N GLU A 18 7.17 -4.65 -3.76
CA GLU A 18 7.82 -5.86 -3.24
C GLU A 18 8.81 -6.50 -4.23
N VAL A 19 8.43 -6.63 -5.52
CA VAL A 19 9.30 -7.29 -6.52
C VAL A 19 10.64 -6.56 -6.69
N LEU A 20 10.64 -5.22 -6.65
CA LEU A 20 11.88 -4.45 -6.80
C LEU A 20 12.79 -4.60 -5.56
N ILE A 21 12.19 -4.71 -4.38
CA ILE A 21 12.94 -4.93 -3.13
C ILE A 21 13.56 -6.32 -3.11
N LEU A 22 12.80 -7.34 -3.52
CA LEU A 22 13.28 -8.72 -3.62
C LEU A 22 14.39 -8.86 -4.67
N GLU A 23 14.26 -8.21 -5.83
CA GLU A 23 15.30 -8.18 -6.87
C GLU A 23 16.60 -7.53 -6.38
N ALA A 24 16.50 -6.56 -5.47
CA ALA A 24 17.64 -5.94 -4.79
C ALA A 24 18.22 -6.80 -3.65
N GLN A 25 17.69 -8.02 -3.43
CA GLN A 25 18.10 -8.93 -2.35
C GLN A 25 17.92 -8.34 -0.95
N LEU A 26 16.90 -7.51 -0.76
CA LEU A 26 16.55 -6.90 0.52
C LEU A 26 15.27 -7.51 1.11
N ASP A 27 15.04 -7.30 2.41
CA ASP A 27 13.82 -7.72 3.08
C ASP A 27 12.72 -6.65 2.91
N PRO A 28 11.62 -6.92 2.18
CA PRO A 28 10.54 -5.94 2.00
C PRO A 28 9.88 -5.52 3.31
N LYS A 29 9.88 -6.37 4.35
CA LYS A 29 9.31 -6.02 5.65
C LYS A 29 10.02 -4.83 6.29
N SER A 30 11.31 -4.65 6.03
CA SER A 30 12.09 -3.50 6.52
C SER A 30 11.68 -2.15 5.90
N PHE A 31 11.05 -2.17 4.73
CA PHE A 31 10.60 -0.95 4.03
C PHE A 31 9.22 -0.51 4.51
N VAL A 32 8.33 -1.49 4.75
CA VAL A 32 6.94 -1.25 5.16
C VAL A 32 6.72 -1.17 6.67
N THR A 33 7.74 -1.49 7.48
CA THR A 33 7.66 -1.49 8.95
C THR A 33 8.65 -0.49 9.54
N LYS A 34 8.32 0.80 9.43
CA LYS A 34 9.10 1.91 10.00
C LYS A 34 8.21 2.70 10.95
N PRO A 35 8.67 3.06 12.17
CA PRO A 35 7.88 3.87 13.09
C PRO A 35 7.35 5.15 12.39
N PRO A 36 6.06 5.50 12.57
CA PRO A 36 5.08 4.91 13.49
C PRO A 36 4.29 3.70 12.93
N PHE A 37 4.59 3.23 11.73
CA PHE A 37 3.88 2.15 11.05
C PHE A 37 4.38 0.78 11.52
N ILE A 38 3.58 0.11 12.36
CA ILE A 38 3.92 -1.17 13.00
C ILE A 38 3.27 -2.40 12.35
N GLY A 39 2.43 -2.19 11.33
CA GLY A 39 1.81 -3.25 10.55
C GLY A 39 1.58 -2.79 9.12
N SER A 40 1.48 -3.74 8.21
CA SER A 40 1.32 -3.48 6.78
C SER A 40 0.41 -4.52 6.13
N VAL A 41 -0.29 -4.08 5.09
CA VAL A 41 -1.11 -4.94 4.25
C VAL A 41 -0.53 -4.97 2.84
N TRP A 42 -0.81 -6.04 2.10
CA TRP A 42 -0.41 -6.15 0.70
C TRP A 42 -1.62 -6.25 -0.22
N PHE A 43 -1.39 -5.83 -1.46
CA PHE A 43 -2.32 -5.92 -2.57
C PHE A 43 -1.59 -6.44 -3.80
N THR A 44 -2.29 -7.19 -4.65
CA THR A 44 -1.79 -7.40 -6.01
C THR A 44 -2.08 -6.18 -6.87
N ALA A 45 -1.21 -5.88 -7.84
CA ALA A 45 -1.49 -4.83 -8.83
C ALA A 45 -2.80 -5.09 -9.59
N ARG A 46 -3.17 -6.37 -9.80
CA ARG A 46 -4.45 -6.76 -10.41
C ARG A 46 -5.63 -6.30 -9.56
N THR A 47 -5.59 -6.53 -8.24
CA THR A 47 -6.64 -6.09 -7.31
C THR A 47 -6.89 -4.59 -7.42
N LEU A 48 -5.82 -3.78 -7.43
CA LEU A 48 -5.92 -2.32 -7.53
C LEU A 48 -6.44 -1.86 -8.90
N ARG A 49 -5.98 -2.50 -9.98
CA ARG A 49 -6.44 -2.19 -11.35
C ARG A 49 -7.90 -2.56 -11.59
N ASN A 50 -8.41 -3.63 -10.97
CA ASN A 50 -9.83 -3.98 -11.01
C ASN A 50 -10.70 -2.87 -10.39
N GLU A 51 -10.16 -2.13 -9.43
CA GLU A 51 -10.79 -0.95 -8.86
C GLU A 51 -10.59 0.31 -9.70
N THR A 52 -10.10 0.20 -10.94
CA THR A 52 -9.76 1.32 -11.83
C THR A 52 -8.70 2.27 -11.27
N LEU A 53 -7.90 1.79 -10.30
CA LEU A 53 -6.75 2.54 -9.79
C LEU A 53 -5.53 2.29 -10.68
N LYS A 54 -4.71 3.32 -10.81
CA LYS A 54 -3.40 3.23 -11.47
C LYS A 54 -2.36 2.91 -10.40
N VAL A 55 -1.44 2.02 -10.72
CA VAL A 55 -0.30 1.67 -9.87
C VAL A 55 0.95 1.94 -10.68
N GLY A 56 1.92 2.64 -10.12
CA GLY A 56 3.17 2.90 -10.82
C GLY A 56 4.35 3.12 -9.90
N TYR A 57 5.51 3.12 -10.54
CA TYR A 57 6.80 3.40 -9.92
C TYR A 57 6.96 4.91 -9.74
N ASP A 58 7.28 5.33 -8.52
CA ASP A 58 7.43 6.73 -8.13
C ASP A 58 8.55 6.84 -7.07
N PRO A 59 9.81 6.59 -7.43
CA PRO A 59 10.88 6.45 -6.44
C PRO A 59 11.11 7.75 -5.66
N LEU A 60 11.37 7.61 -4.36
CA LEU A 60 11.79 8.71 -3.49
C LEU A 60 13.29 8.65 -3.26
N GLU A 61 13.91 9.77 -2.91
CA GLU A 61 15.35 9.86 -2.64
C GLU A 61 15.79 8.90 -1.52
N ASP A 62 14.96 8.75 -0.49
CA ASP A 62 15.20 7.86 0.66
C ASP A 62 14.54 6.48 0.53
N ASN A 63 13.74 6.26 -0.52
CA ASN A 63 13.08 5.00 -0.82
C ASN A 63 12.96 4.77 -2.34
N PRO A 64 13.98 4.16 -2.97
CA PRO A 64 13.99 3.92 -4.41
C PRO A 64 12.98 2.85 -4.84
N TYR A 65 12.35 2.13 -3.90
CA TYR A 65 11.35 1.12 -4.20
C TYR A 65 9.91 1.63 -4.01
N HIS A 66 9.77 2.92 -3.70
CA HIS A 66 8.48 3.57 -3.57
C HIS A 66 7.71 3.54 -4.88
N GLY A 67 6.41 3.30 -4.74
CA GLY A 67 5.42 3.48 -5.78
C GLY A 67 4.21 4.20 -5.23
N GLU A 68 3.30 4.56 -6.12
CA GLU A 68 2.05 5.19 -5.73
C GLU A 68 0.87 4.58 -6.48
N VAL A 69 -0.26 4.55 -5.78
CA VAL A 69 -1.55 4.17 -6.32
C VAL A 69 -2.40 5.43 -6.48
N TRP A 70 -2.69 5.80 -7.73
CA TRP A 70 -3.49 6.98 -8.06
C TRP A 70 -4.92 6.61 -8.47
N GLY A 71 -5.85 7.50 -8.13
CA GLY A 71 -7.23 7.43 -8.58
C GLY A 71 -8.20 7.96 -7.53
N ASN A 72 -9.50 7.84 -7.83
CA ASN A 72 -10.54 8.31 -6.92
C ASN A 72 -10.86 7.26 -5.84
N PHE A 73 -10.46 7.47 -4.59
CA PHE A 73 -10.80 6.57 -3.49
C PHE A 73 -12.21 6.85 -2.95
N THR A 74 -13.24 6.48 -3.72
CA THR A 74 -14.64 6.57 -3.29
C THR A 74 -14.90 5.69 -2.06
N VAL A 75 -15.97 5.99 -1.30
CA VAL A 75 -16.35 5.19 -0.11
C VAL A 75 -16.51 3.70 -0.45
N SER A 76 -17.20 3.40 -1.55
CA SER A 76 -17.42 2.01 -1.98
C SER A 76 -16.12 1.31 -2.37
N ARG A 77 -15.18 2.04 -3.00
CA ARG A 77 -13.87 1.51 -3.37
C ARG A 77 -13.00 1.24 -2.14
N LYS A 78 -12.98 2.17 -1.18
CA LYS A 78 -12.26 1.97 0.09
C LYS A 78 -12.74 0.71 0.82
N LYS A 79 -14.06 0.44 0.80
CA LYS A 79 -14.63 -0.78 1.36
C LYS A 79 -14.12 -2.04 0.65
N ARG A 80 -14.16 -2.08 -0.69
CA ARG A 80 -13.65 -3.23 -1.47
C ARG A 80 -12.14 -3.43 -1.31
N LEU A 81 -11.37 -2.35 -1.21
CA LEU A 81 -9.95 -2.43 -0.89
C LEU A 81 -9.73 -3.03 0.50
N LEU A 82 -10.52 -2.65 1.50
CA LEU A 82 -10.43 -3.25 2.83
C LEU A 82 -10.71 -4.76 2.79
N GLU A 83 -11.75 -5.19 2.08
CA GLU A 83 -12.11 -6.60 1.90
C GLU A 83 -11.02 -7.40 1.15
N ALA A 84 -10.32 -6.73 0.22
CA ALA A 84 -9.24 -7.35 -0.56
C ALA A 84 -7.87 -7.29 0.12
N ALA A 85 -7.71 -6.47 1.16
CA ALA A 85 -6.47 -6.33 1.89
C ALA A 85 -6.09 -7.64 2.58
N ARG A 86 -4.80 -7.93 2.61
CA ARG A 86 -4.26 -9.11 3.29
C ARG A 86 -3.08 -8.66 4.14
N TRP A 87 -2.93 -9.24 5.32
CA TRP A 87 -1.79 -8.92 6.17
C TRP A 87 -0.47 -9.25 5.47
N TYR A 88 0.50 -8.37 5.63
CA TYR A 88 1.88 -8.57 5.21
C TYR A 88 2.82 -8.58 6.43
N VAL A 89 2.64 -7.59 7.31
CA VAL A 89 3.16 -7.58 8.68
C VAL A 89 1.98 -7.42 9.64
N GLU A 90 1.67 -8.50 10.35
CA GLU A 90 0.56 -8.59 11.29
C GLU A 90 0.85 -7.83 12.59
N ILE A 91 -0.22 -7.28 13.17
CA ILE A 91 -0.19 -6.73 14.52
C ILE A 91 -0.98 -7.69 15.42
N ASP A 92 -0.36 -8.13 16.51
CA ASP A 92 -1.01 -9.03 17.46
C ASP A 92 -2.31 -8.41 18.01
N GLY A 93 -3.36 -9.22 18.07
CA GLY A 93 -4.70 -8.79 18.47
C GLY A 93 -5.45 -7.90 17.47
N VAL A 94 -4.93 -7.66 16.24
CA VAL A 94 -5.62 -6.85 15.22
C VAL A 94 -6.12 -7.72 14.06
N ALA A 95 -7.42 -7.67 13.82
CA ALA A 95 -8.05 -8.32 12.67
C ALA A 95 -8.28 -7.32 11.52
N LEU A 96 -8.07 -7.78 10.28
CA LEU A 96 -8.64 -7.10 9.12
C LEU A 96 -10.12 -7.50 9.08
N HIS A 97 -11.01 -6.62 9.53
CA HIS A 97 -12.45 -6.89 9.49
C HIS A 97 -12.91 -7.02 8.03
N LEU A 98 -13.33 -8.23 7.67
CA LEU A 98 -14.04 -8.61 6.44
C LEU A 98 -15.51 -8.18 6.53
#